data_AF-A0A0C2ZR63-F1
#
_entry.id   AF-A0A0C2ZR63-F1
#
_cell.length_a   1.000
_cell.length_b   1.000
_cell.length_c   1.000
_cell.angle_alpha   90.00
_cell.angle_beta   90.00
_cell.angle_gamma   90.00
#
_symmetry.space_group_name_H-M   'P 1'
#
loop_
_entity.id
_entity.type
_entity.pdbx_description
1 polymer ?
#
loop_
_entity_poly.entity_id
_entity_poly.type
_entity_poly.pdbx_seq_one_letter_code
_entity_poly.pdbx_strand_id
1 'polypeptide(L)'
;LRCSATTSAWVYSLTNAFSWHIASTGKSNDMQIIFSQLTAISQMLLHPHFIFNGPNWLSFRQSKDHLHGIGPPLLEKHFQELLGMFGFSWHMAPGEAEAELAYFHLYGLVNAVVMPYNNVLLFGAPSILRSIQPLSGTYGDVELYKVDALENSPSLEWGDLLLIALMSGVDYNMGLPGCTTDISHRVARYGFRRTLFQAAATNLFAEFMEFHTKWRRDLFDMLERDPQHHLGQGQYELARVIDEECTEFPDPTVLATYLLPLTSWSDGGQPPVTEVMSCQPDLAALSAFCSRTMGW
;
A
#
# COMPACT_ATOMS: atom_id res chain seq x y z
N LEU A 1 -13.24 1.33 18.68
CA LEU A 1 -12.50 1.84 17.49
C LEU A 1 -12.49 0.72 16.44
N ARG A 2 -12.90 0.95 15.19
CA ARG A 2 -12.76 -0.04 14.10
C ARG A 2 -11.44 0.21 13.39
N CYS A 3 -10.57 -0.77 13.33
CA CYS A 3 -9.26 -0.66 12.68
C CYS A 3 -9.13 -1.74 11.61
N SER A 4 -8.48 -1.44 10.50
CA SER A 4 -8.15 -2.46 9.51
C SER A 4 -6.67 -2.46 9.14
N ALA A 5 -6.14 -3.64 8.82
CA ALA A 5 -4.75 -3.86 8.46
C ALA A 5 -4.66 -4.84 7.28
N THR A 6 -3.66 -4.67 6.41
CA THR A 6 -3.40 -5.62 5.31
C THR A 6 -2.65 -6.83 5.84
N THR A 7 -3.11 -8.04 5.56
CA THR A 7 -2.42 -9.26 5.99
C THR A 7 -1.18 -9.56 5.18
N SER A 8 -1.09 -9.06 3.93
CA SER A 8 0.15 -9.03 3.15
C SER A 8 1.27 -8.41 3.97
N ALA A 9 1.03 -7.28 4.64
CA ALA A 9 1.99 -6.64 5.54
C ALA A 9 2.26 -7.42 6.83
N TRP A 10 1.35 -8.27 7.33
CA TRP A 10 1.63 -9.14 8.50
C TRP A 10 2.43 -10.39 8.11
N VAL A 11 2.11 -10.98 6.97
CA VAL A 11 2.86 -12.08 6.35
C VAL A 11 4.23 -11.58 5.86
N TYR A 12 4.34 -10.32 5.43
CA TYR A 12 5.60 -9.63 5.11
C TYR A 12 6.32 -9.06 6.34
N SER A 13 5.64 -8.76 7.45
CA SER A 13 6.32 -8.33 8.69
C SER A 13 6.90 -9.50 9.48
N LEU A 14 6.62 -10.75 9.06
CA LEU A 14 7.40 -11.92 9.44
C LEU A 14 8.83 -11.92 8.87
N THR A 15 9.23 -10.93 8.06
CA THR A 15 10.63 -10.72 7.66
C THR A 15 11.24 -9.39 8.10
N ASN A 16 10.67 -8.71 9.11
CA ASN A 16 11.45 -7.74 9.88
C ASN A 16 11.04 -7.59 11.35
N ALA A 17 10.30 -8.54 11.94
CA ALA A 17 10.53 -8.84 13.35
C ALA A 17 11.88 -9.56 13.42
N PHE A 18 12.94 -8.83 13.79
CA PHE A 18 14.29 -9.38 13.91
C PHE A 18 14.91 -9.89 12.58
N SER A 19 15.94 -9.21 12.07
CA SER A 19 16.95 -9.91 11.25
C SER A 19 17.65 -10.93 12.15
N TRP A 20 17.06 -12.12 12.27
CA TRP A 20 17.78 -13.31 12.68
C TRP A 20 17.68 -14.28 11.52
N HIS A 21 18.86 -14.61 10.99
CA HIS A 21 19.10 -15.56 9.92
C HIS A 21 18.03 -16.65 9.84
N ILE A 22 17.53 -16.88 8.62
CA ILE A 22 17.07 -18.19 8.19
C ILE A 22 18.28 -19.14 8.31
N ALA A 23 18.56 -19.59 9.52
CA ALA A 23 18.99 -20.95 9.74
C ALA A 23 17.68 -21.73 9.76
N SER A 24 17.31 -22.25 8.59
CA SER A 24 16.25 -23.22 8.41
C SER A 24 16.39 -24.35 9.44
N THR A 25 15.63 -24.27 10.53
CA THR A 25 15.42 -25.38 11.47
C THR A 25 13.95 -25.78 11.54
N GLY A 26 13.20 -25.61 10.43
CA GLY A 26 12.04 -26.44 10.09
C GLY A 26 10.98 -26.76 11.18
N LYS A 27 10.61 -25.81 12.07
CA LYS A 27 9.47 -25.95 13.00
C LYS A 27 8.76 -24.63 13.33
N SER A 28 7.41 -24.64 13.25
CA SER A 28 6.39 -24.02 14.12
C SER A 28 6.43 -22.53 14.56
N ASN A 29 7.45 -21.72 14.25
CA ASN A 29 7.62 -20.42 14.92
C ASN A 29 6.66 -19.32 14.41
N ASP A 30 6.37 -19.27 13.11
CA ASP A 30 5.55 -18.20 12.51
C ASP A 30 4.12 -18.15 13.06
N MET A 31 3.51 -19.33 13.24
CA MET A 31 2.15 -19.43 13.80
C MET A 31 2.08 -19.01 15.26
N GLN A 32 3.15 -19.24 16.03
CA GLN A 32 3.22 -18.80 17.43
C GLN A 32 3.34 -17.27 17.54
N ILE A 33 4.08 -16.64 16.61
CA ILE A 33 4.18 -15.18 16.51
C ILE A 33 2.81 -14.59 16.17
N ILE A 34 2.15 -15.09 15.12
CA ILE A 34 0.80 -14.65 14.71
C ILE A 34 -0.17 -14.81 15.89
N PHE A 35 -0.19 -15.98 16.54
CA PHE A 35 -1.06 -16.23 17.70
C PHE A 35 -0.82 -15.23 18.84
N SER A 36 0.45 -14.97 19.18
CA SER A 36 0.82 -14.02 20.24
C SER A 36 0.37 -12.60 19.92
N GLN A 37 0.49 -12.19 18.67
CA GLN A 37 0.04 -10.88 18.21
C GLN A 37 -1.49 -10.77 18.24
N LEU A 38 -2.21 -11.77 17.74
CA LEU A 38 -3.68 -11.80 17.80
C LEU A 38 -4.19 -11.79 19.25
N THR A 39 -3.46 -12.43 20.16
CA THR A 39 -3.72 -12.37 21.61
C THR A 39 -3.51 -10.97 22.18
N ALA A 40 -2.47 -10.25 21.74
CA ALA A 40 -2.28 -8.87 22.17
C ALA A 40 -3.38 -7.94 21.62
N ILE A 41 -3.78 -8.14 20.35
CA ILE A 41 -4.87 -7.38 19.72
C ILE A 41 -6.20 -7.66 20.42
N SER A 42 -6.48 -8.89 20.84
CA SER A 42 -7.74 -9.24 21.52
C SER A 42 -7.91 -8.59 22.90
N GLN A 43 -6.80 -8.12 23.50
CA GLN A 43 -6.80 -7.36 24.75
C GLN A 43 -7.08 -5.86 24.53
N MET A 44 -7.09 -5.39 23.28
CA MET A 44 -7.35 -3.99 22.94
C MET A 44 -8.86 -3.74 22.72
N LEU A 45 -9.33 -2.53 23.03
CA LEU A 45 -10.74 -2.12 22.84
C LEU A 45 -11.02 -1.68 21.39
N LEU A 46 -10.74 -2.58 20.44
CA LEU A 46 -10.92 -2.34 19.01
C LEU A 46 -11.57 -3.52 18.29
N HIS A 47 -12.16 -3.24 17.13
CA HIS A 47 -12.68 -4.23 16.21
C HIS A 47 -11.71 -4.31 15.02
N PRO A 48 -10.80 -5.29 15.00
CA PRO A 48 -9.84 -5.42 13.91
C PRO A 48 -10.51 -6.10 12.72
N HIS A 49 -10.15 -5.62 11.53
CA HIS A 49 -10.55 -6.19 10.26
C HIS A 49 -9.33 -6.44 9.37
N PHE A 50 -9.18 -7.66 8.89
CA PHE A 50 -7.98 -8.06 8.16
C PHE A 50 -8.29 -8.21 6.66
N ILE A 51 -7.44 -7.62 5.81
CA ILE A 51 -7.63 -7.66 4.35
C ILE A 51 -6.51 -8.47 3.71
N PHE A 52 -6.86 -9.52 2.97
CA PHE A 52 -5.94 -10.35 2.19
C PHE A 52 -5.89 -9.91 0.73
N ASN A 53 -4.75 -10.12 0.08
CA ASN A 53 -4.63 -9.91 -1.37
C ASN A 53 -5.53 -10.88 -2.13
N GLY A 54 -6.10 -10.37 -3.21
CA GLY A 54 -7.01 -11.07 -4.09
C GLY A 54 -6.35 -11.88 -5.19
N PRO A 55 -7.15 -12.67 -5.92
CA PRO A 55 -6.66 -13.47 -7.05
C PRO A 55 -6.16 -12.62 -8.22
N ASN A 56 -6.66 -11.39 -8.38
CA ASN A 56 -6.24 -10.47 -9.45
C ASN A 56 -5.20 -9.45 -8.96
N TRP A 57 -4.57 -9.71 -7.82
CA TRP A 57 -3.45 -8.94 -7.34
C TRP A 57 -2.31 -8.96 -8.37
N LEU A 58 -1.94 -7.79 -8.89
CA LEU A 58 -0.98 -7.65 -9.97
C LEU A 58 0.45 -7.88 -9.44
N SER A 59 1.01 -9.05 -9.72
CA SER A 59 2.44 -9.37 -9.49
C SER A 59 3.40 -8.63 -10.44
N PHE A 60 3.01 -7.46 -10.94
CA PHE A 60 3.71 -6.71 -11.98
C PHE A 60 5.14 -6.36 -11.52
N ARG A 61 6.09 -7.21 -11.95
CA ARG A 61 7.54 -7.01 -11.88
C ARG A 61 8.10 -6.80 -10.47
N GLN A 62 7.98 -7.82 -9.62
CA GLN A 62 9.11 -8.11 -8.71
C GLN A 62 10.36 -8.27 -9.59
N SER A 63 11.37 -7.43 -9.36
CA SER A 63 12.72 -7.68 -9.84
C SER A 63 13.07 -9.14 -9.51
N LYS A 64 13.72 -9.82 -10.45
CA LYS A 64 14.00 -11.26 -10.43
C LYS A 64 14.75 -11.78 -9.17
N ASP A 65 15.12 -10.91 -8.23
CA ASP A 65 15.76 -11.26 -6.96
C ASP A 65 14.83 -11.31 -5.75
N HIS A 66 13.54 -10.99 -5.89
CA HIS A 66 12.57 -11.08 -4.80
C HIS A 66 11.38 -11.96 -5.18
N LEU A 67 11.60 -13.26 -5.37
CA LEU A 67 10.55 -14.29 -5.39
C LEU A 67 9.88 -14.40 -3.99
N HIS A 68 9.20 -13.37 -3.52
CA HIS A 68 8.84 -13.23 -2.10
C HIS A 68 7.35 -12.86 -1.89
N GLY A 69 6.46 -13.26 -2.81
CA GLY A 69 5.05 -12.83 -2.78
C GLY A 69 3.99 -13.88 -2.39
N ILE A 70 4.35 -15.15 -2.28
CA ILE A 70 3.40 -16.20 -1.87
C ILE A 70 3.95 -16.80 -0.58
N GLY A 71 3.50 -16.29 0.57
CA GLY A 71 3.59 -17.08 1.79
C GLY A 71 3.01 -18.47 1.48
N PRO A 72 3.61 -19.58 1.96
CA PRO A 72 3.14 -20.90 1.57
C PRO A 72 1.62 -20.96 1.79
N PRO A 73 0.79 -21.39 0.81
CA PRO A 73 -0.68 -21.29 0.86
C PRO A 73 -1.31 -21.80 2.17
N LEU A 74 -0.59 -22.68 2.86
CA LEU A 74 -0.93 -23.21 4.16
C LEU A 74 -0.86 -22.18 5.31
N LEU A 75 0.12 -21.27 5.31
CA LEU A 75 0.29 -20.23 6.34
C LEU A 75 -0.86 -19.22 6.30
N GLU A 76 -1.21 -18.73 5.10
CA GLU A 76 -2.35 -17.82 4.92
C GLU A 76 -3.66 -18.46 5.37
N LYS A 77 -3.89 -19.71 4.97
CA LYS A 77 -5.07 -20.47 5.40
C LYS A 77 -5.12 -20.62 6.92
N HIS A 78 -4.01 -21.00 7.54
CA HIS A 78 -3.92 -21.12 9.00
C HIS A 78 -4.13 -19.77 9.70
N PHE A 79 -3.69 -18.66 9.09
CA PHE A 79 -3.95 -17.33 9.60
C PHE A 79 -5.45 -16.98 9.52
N GLN A 80 -6.10 -17.22 8.37
CA GLN A 80 -7.55 -17.04 8.21
C GLN A 80 -8.35 -17.89 9.22
N GLU A 81 -7.95 -19.15 9.43
CA GLU A 81 -8.52 -20.03 10.46
C GLU A 81 -8.38 -19.41 11.86
N LEU A 82 -7.18 -18.96 12.23
CA LEU A 82 -6.95 -18.29 13.51
C LEU A 82 -7.79 -17.03 13.67
N LEU A 83 -7.87 -16.17 12.65
CA LEU A 83 -8.69 -14.96 12.69
C LEU A 83 -10.15 -15.28 13.02
N GLY A 84 -10.70 -16.31 12.36
CA GLY A 84 -12.05 -16.80 12.65
C GLY A 84 -12.19 -17.29 14.09
N MET A 85 -11.21 -18.04 14.60
CA MET A 85 -11.22 -18.56 15.98
C MET A 85 -11.05 -17.46 17.04
N PHE A 86 -10.28 -16.40 16.75
CA PHE A 86 -10.18 -15.21 17.60
C PHE A 86 -11.44 -14.32 17.53
N GLY A 87 -12.39 -14.62 16.65
CA GLY A 87 -13.59 -13.82 16.43
C GLY A 87 -13.33 -12.53 15.66
N PHE A 88 -12.21 -12.42 14.94
CA PHE A 88 -11.89 -11.28 14.10
C PHE A 88 -12.47 -11.43 12.70
N SER A 89 -12.94 -10.32 12.14
CA SER A 89 -13.44 -10.30 10.78
C SER A 89 -12.29 -10.13 9.79
N TRP A 90 -12.43 -10.75 8.63
CA TRP A 90 -11.48 -10.63 7.54
C TRP A 90 -12.19 -10.74 6.20
N HIS A 91 -11.55 -10.25 5.15
CA HIS A 91 -11.98 -10.48 3.78
C HIS A 91 -10.78 -10.57 2.85
N MET A 92 -11.04 -11.10 1.66
CA MET A 92 -10.09 -11.13 0.56
C MET A 92 -10.48 -10.04 -0.43
N ALA A 93 -9.55 -9.14 -0.74
CA ALA A 93 -9.74 -8.11 -1.75
C ALA A 93 -9.96 -8.75 -3.13
N PRO A 94 -10.58 -8.04 -4.09
CA PRO A 94 -10.58 -8.49 -5.49
C PRO A 94 -9.19 -8.40 -6.15
N GLY A 95 -8.39 -7.41 -5.73
CA GLY A 95 -7.04 -7.12 -6.20
C GLY A 95 -6.06 -6.90 -5.04
N GLU A 96 -5.50 -5.70 -4.89
CA GLU A 96 -4.56 -5.35 -3.83
C GLU A 96 -5.28 -5.10 -2.49
N ALA A 97 -4.74 -5.62 -1.37
CA ALA A 97 -5.29 -5.36 -0.04
C ALA A 97 -5.15 -3.88 0.36
N GLU A 98 -4.05 -3.23 0.04
CA GLU A 98 -3.79 -1.81 0.28
C GLU A 98 -4.85 -0.92 -0.39
N ALA A 99 -5.20 -1.23 -1.65
CA ALA A 99 -6.20 -0.46 -2.37
C ALA A 99 -7.59 -0.65 -1.76
N GLU A 100 -7.95 -1.90 -1.46
CA GLU A 100 -9.18 -2.24 -0.76
C GLU A 100 -9.27 -1.58 0.62
N LEU A 101 -8.15 -1.53 1.35
CA LEU A 101 -8.03 -0.91 2.66
C LEU A 101 -8.25 0.60 2.62
N ALA A 102 -7.70 1.26 1.59
CA ALA A 102 -7.95 2.67 1.37
C ALA A 102 -9.44 2.96 1.20
N TYR A 103 -10.16 2.11 0.48
CA TYR A 103 -11.60 2.24 0.24
C TYR A 103 -12.42 1.92 1.51
N PHE A 104 -12.02 0.93 2.30
CA PHE A 104 -12.62 0.68 3.62
C PHE A 104 -12.54 1.92 4.53
N HIS A 105 -11.42 2.64 4.49
CA HIS A 105 -11.27 3.89 5.24
C HIS A 105 -12.10 5.01 4.62
N LEU A 106 -12.02 5.21 3.30
CA LEU A 106 -12.70 6.27 2.58
C LEU A 106 -14.23 6.22 2.75
N TYR A 107 -14.82 5.02 2.71
CA TYR A 107 -16.26 4.79 2.90
C TYR A 107 -16.67 4.64 4.37
N GLY A 108 -15.75 4.80 5.33
CA GLY A 108 -16.06 4.82 6.76
C GLY A 108 -16.40 3.45 7.37
N LEU A 109 -16.06 2.34 6.69
CA LEU A 109 -16.19 1.00 7.29
C LEU A 109 -15.23 0.83 8.46
N VAL A 110 -14.04 1.43 8.37
CA VAL A 110 -13.05 1.50 9.45
C VAL A 110 -12.72 2.95 9.79
N ASN A 111 -12.27 3.17 11.02
CA ASN A 111 -11.87 4.49 11.51
C ASN A 111 -10.37 4.74 11.37
N ALA A 112 -9.58 3.67 11.22
CA ALA A 112 -8.14 3.75 11.08
C ALA A 112 -7.60 2.58 10.27
N VAL A 113 -6.53 2.86 9.53
CA VAL A 113 -5.74 1.89 8.80
C VAL A 113 -4.41 1.71 9.51
N VAL A 114 -4.00 0.48 9.80
CA VAL A 114 -2.76 0.16 10.49
C VAL A 114 -1.85 -0.63 9.56
N MET A 115 -0.71 -0.03 9.17
CA MET A 115 0.28 -0.70 8.32
C MET A 115 1.70 -0.17 8.60
N PRO A 116 2.75 -0.95 8.33
CA PRO A 116 4.14 -0.51 8.49
C PRO A 116 4.63 0.48 7.40
N TYR A 117 3.94 0.50 6.25
CA TYR A 117 4.27 1.29 5.06
C TYR A 117 3.13 2.23 4.67
N ASN A 118 3.44 3.26 3.87
CA ASN A 118 2.53 4.37 3.60
C ASN A 118 1.78 4.26 2.26
N ASN A 119 1.87 3.13 1.56
CA ASN A 119 1.33 2.96 0.19
C ASN A 119 -0.19 3.14 0.12
N VAL A 120 -0.90 2.85 1.20
CA VAL A 120 -2.35 3.05 1.30
C VAL A 120 -2.76 4.52 1.08
N LEU A 121 -1.86 5.48 1.37
CA LEU A 121 -2.08 6.89 1.06
C LEU A 121 -2.09 7.14 -0.45
N LEU A 122 -1.29 6.40 -1.23
CA LEU A 122 -1.28 6.50 -2.69
C LEU A 122 -2.58 5.98 -3.31
N PHE A 123 -3.30 5.08 -2.62
CA PHE A 123 -4.65 4.64 -3.00
C PHE A 123 -5.78 5.54 -2.46
N GLY A 124 -5.43 6.67 -1.83
CA GLY A 124 -6.40 7.69 -1.41
C GLY A 124 -6.94 7.51 0.02
N ALA A 125 -6.30 6.68 0.86
CA ALA A 125 -6.70 6.58 2.26
C ALA A 125 -6.52 7.93 2.98
N PRO A 126 -7.52 8.40 3.75
CA PRO A 126 -7.42 9.69 4.45
C PRO A 126 -6.29 9.76 5.48
N SER A 127 -5.99 8.65 6.14
CA SER A 127 -4.90 8.55 7.11
C SER A 127 -4.45 7.11 7.33
N ILE A 128 -3.25 6.98 7.92
CA ILE A 128 -2.64 5.72 8.31
C ILE A 128 -1.97 5.87 9.67
N LEU A 129 -2.22 4.88 10.53
CA LEU A 129 -1.48 4.62 11.74
C LEU A 129 -0.29 3.72 11.40
N ARG A 130 0.88 4.31 11.29
CA ARG A 130 2.12 3.58 11.13
C ARG A 130 2.57 3.07 12.49
N SER A 131 2.43 1.77 12.70
CA SER A 131 2.99 1.15 13.89
C SER A 131 4.49 1.03 13.70
N ILE A 132 5.26 1.84 14.42
CA ILE A 132 6.69 1.58 14.63
C ILE A 132 6.74 0.45 15.67
N GLN A 133 7.52 -0.58 15.39
CA GLN A 133 7.58 -1.75 16.26
C GLN A 133 7.87 -1.36 17.70
N PRO A 134 7.21 -1.98 18.68
CA PRO A 134 7.69 -1.91 20.03
C PRO A 134 8.81 -2.93 20.19
N LEU A 135 10.05 -2.43 20.23
CA LEU A 135 11.20 -3.13 20.81
C LEU A 135 10.94 -3.60 22.27
N SER A 136 9.80 -3.24 22.87
CA SER A 136 9.48 -3.43 24.29
C SER A 136 8.13 -4.12 24.59
N GLY A 137 7.45 -4.71 23.60
CA GLY A 137 6.22 -5.50 23.85
C GLY A 137 4.99 -4.67 24.29
N THR A 138 5.02 -3.35 24.07
CA THR A 138 3.91 -2.43 24.34
C THR A 138 3.54 -1.69 23.06
N TYR A 139 2.29 -1.80 22.57
CA TYR A 139 1.78 -1.09 21.38
C TYR A 139 1.67 0.46 21.59
N GLY A 140 2.71 1.09 22.14
CA GLY A 140 2.68 2.47 22.61
C GLY A 140 3.02 3.52 21.55
N ASP A 141 3.95 3.22 20.64
CA ASP A 141 4.47 4.22 19.70
C ASP A 141 3.90 3.99 18.30
N VAL A 142 2.85 4.76 17.98
CA VAL A 142 2.22 4.77 16.65
C VAL A 142 2.31 6.18 16.08
N GLU A 143 2.79 6.28 14.85
CA GLU A 143 2.81 7.53 14.10
C GLU A 143 1.55 7.65 13.27
N LEU A 144 0.82 8.77 13.41
CA LEU A 144 -0.35 9.06 12.60
C LEU A 144 0.04 9.96 11.44
N TYR A 145 -0.07 9.44 10.23
CA TYR A 145 0.06 10.20 8.99
C TYR A 145 -1.32 10.50 8.45
N LYS A 146 -1.62 11.77 8.19
CA LYS A 146 -2.88 12.19 7.58
C LYS A 146 -2.60 12.99 6.32
N VAL A 147 -3.44 12.81 5.31
CA VAL A 147 -3.34 13.57 4.06
C VAL A 147 -3.63 15.06 4.30
N ASP A 148 -4.58 15.39 5.19
CA ASP A 148 -4.90 16.78 5.54
C ASP A 148 -3.72 17.55 6.17
N ALA A 149 -2.83 16.86 6.90
CA ALA A 149 -1.63 17.46 7.47
C ALA A 149 -0.60 17.84 6.39
N LEU A 150 -0.58 17.14 5.26
CA LEU A 150 0.26 17.44 4.10
C LEU A 150 -0.27 18.63 3.29
N GLU A 151 -1.58 18.87 3.30
CA GLU A 151 -2.17 20.04 2.66
C GLU A 151 -1.85 21.33 3.44
N ASN A 152 -1.68 21.23 4.76
CA ASN A 152 -1.45 22.36 5.67
C ASN A 152 0.03 22.77 5.79
N SER A 153 0.99 22.05 5.19
CA SER A 153 2.40 22.45 5.10
C SER A 153 3.11 21.77 3.92
N PRO A 154 4.08 22.44 3.28
CA PRO A 154 3.94 23.05 1.95
C PRO A 154 2.99 22.31 0.97
N SER A 155 1.71 22.73 0.92
CA SER A 155 0.73 22.57 -0.18
C SER A 155 0.86 21.33 -1.09
N LEU A 156 1.02 20.14 -0.51
CA LEU A 156 1.19 18.91 -1.29
C LEU A 156 -0.15 18.16 -1.28
N GLU A 157 -0.82 18.12 -2.43
CA GLU A 157 -2.09 17.40 -2.56
C GLU A 157 -1.82 15.91 -2.80
N TRP A 158 -2.82 15.05 -2.63
CA TRP A 158 -2.70 13.61 -2.89
C TRP A 158 -2.07 13.30 -4.26
N GLY A 159 -2.44 14.06 -5.30
CA GLY A 159 -1.88 13.83 -6.64
C GLY A 159 -0.43 14.24 -6.80
N ASP A 160 0.10 15.08 -5.92
CA ASP A 160 1.53 15.35 -5.85
C ASP A 160 2.27 14.16 -5.26
N LEU A 161 1.71 13.50 -4.24
CA LEU A 161 2.28 12.27 -3.68
C LEU A 161 2.37 11.17 -4.73
N LEU A 162 1.31 10.99 -5.52
CA LEU A 162 1.30 10.00 -6.59
C LEU A 162 2.29 10.36 -7.71
N LEU A 163 2.38 11.63 -8.12
CA LEU A 163 3.41 12.05 -9.08
C LEU A 163 4.82 11.81 -8.54
N ILE A 164 5.07 12.11 -7.26
CA ILE A 164 6.35 11.84 -6.60
C ILE A 164 6.66 10.35 -6.63
N ALA A 165 5.69 9.52 -6.25
CA ALA A 165 5.83 8.06 -6.27
C ALA A 165 6.13 7.52 -7.67
N LEU A 166 5.46 8.03 -8.71
CA LEU A 166 5.72 7.66 -10.10
C LEU A 166 7.14 8.05 -10.54
N MET A 167 7.63 9.22 -10.15
CA MET A 167 8.95 9.73 -10.55
C MET A 167 10.10 9.10 -9.78
N SER A 168 10.01 9.01 -8.45
CA SER A 168 11.09 8.45 -7.61
C SER A 168 11.10 6.93 -7.53
N GLY A 169 10.01 6.29 -7.97
CA GLY A 169 9.80 4.86 -7.86
C GLY A 169 9.16 4.46 -6.53
N VAL A 170 8.29 3.45 -6.62
CA VAL A 170 7.55 2.77 -5.54
C VAL A 170 7.31 1.32 -5.96
N ASP A 171 6.63 0.51 -5.15
CA ASP A 171 6.49 -0.94 -5.34
C ASP A 171 6.04 -1.41 -6.74
N TYR A 172 5.34 -0.55 -7.51
CA TYR A 172 4.82 -0.85 -8.85
C TYR A 172 5.61 -0.21 -10.00
N ASN A 173 6.62 0.61 -9.71
CA ASN A 173 7.41 1.31 -10.72
C ASN A 173 8.81 1.58 -10.18
N MET A 174 9.84 1.25 -10.98
CA MET A 174 11.23 1.59 -10.65
C MET A 174 11.50 3.11 -10.65
N GLY A 175 10.54 3.91 -11.10
CA GLY A 175 10.69 5.35 -11.25
C GLY A 175 11.53 5.72 -12.45
N LEU A 176 11.91 6.98 -12.52
CA LEU A 176 12.88 7.48 -13.48
C LEU A 176 14.30 7.29 -12.90
N PRO A 177 15.21 6.60 -13.61
CA PRO A 177 16.61 6.49 -13.22
C PRO A 177 17.23 7.85 -12.85
N GLY A 178 17.82 7.93 -11.66
CA GLY A 178 18.45 9.16 -11.16
C GLY A 178 17.47 10.20 -10.59
N CYS A 179 16.17 9.96 -10.62
CA CYS A 179 15.18 10.84 -9.99
C CYS A 179 15.03 10.53 -8.50
N THR A 180 15.34 11.51 -7.66
CA THR A 180 15.18 11.37 -6.20
C THR A 180 13.82 11.89 -5.75
N THR A 181 13.40 11.54 -4.54
CA THR A 181 12.20 12.10 -3.90
C THR A 181 12.26 13.62 -3.78
N ASP A 182 13.44 14.20 -3.54
CA ASP A 182 13.62 15.67 -3.48
C ASP A 182 13.39 16.33 -4.85
N ILE A 183 13.97 15.76 -5.93
CA ILE A 183 13.73 16.24 -7.29
C ILE A 183 12.24 16.13 -7.63
N SER A 184 11.64 14.97 -7.37
CA SER A 184 10.23 14.69 -7.64
C SER A 184 9.31 15.66 -6.89
N HIS A 185 9.61 15.93 -5.62
CA HIS A 185 8.89 16.89 -4.80
C HIS A 185 8.97 18.31 -5.36
N ARG A 186 10.14 18.73 -5.86
CA ARG A 186 10.29 20.03 -6.54
C ARG A 186 9.54 20.08 -7.86
N VAL A 187 9.52 18.97 -8.62
CA VAL A 187 8.75 18.84 -9.86
C VAL A 187 7.25 18.96 -9.60
N ALA A 188 6.74 18.38 -8.52
CA ALA A 188 5.33 18.47 -8.14
C ALA A 188 4.82 19.92 -8.00
N ARG A 189 5.70 20.85 -7.60
CA ARG A 189 5.39 22.29 -7.47
C ARG A 189 5.05 22.97 -8.81
N TYR A 190 5.38 22.37 -9.94
CA TYR A 190 5.02 22.86 -11.27
C TYR A 190 3.58 22.48 -11.68
N GLY A 191 2.87 21.65 -10.89
CA GLY A 191 1.45 21.39 -11.08
C GLY A 191 1.12 20.34 -12.15
N PHE A 192 2.10 19.54 -12.59
CA PHE A 192 1.92 18.48 -13.61
C PHE A 192 0.86 17.43 -13.23
N ARG A 193 0.58 17.24 -11.93
CA ARG A 193 -0.47 16.31 -11.46
C ARG A 193 -1.84 16.63 -12.05
N ARG A 194 -2.20 17.93 -12.13
CA ARG A 194 -3.58 18.35 -12.36
C ARG A 194 -4.01 18.01 -13.78
N THR A 195 -3.14 18.32 -14.72
CA THR A 195 -3.36 18.03 -16.14
C THR A 195 -3.31 16.53 -16.40
N LEU A 196 -2.36 15.80 -15.80
CA LEU A 196 -2.22 14.35 -15.98
C LEU A 196 -3.46 13.59 -15.51
N PHE A 197 -3.94 13.88 -14.30
CA PHE A 197 -5.02 13.10 -13.69
C PHE A 197 -6.36 13.45 -14.28
N GLN A 198 -6.59 14.74 -14.59
CA GLN A 198 -7.77 15.15 -15.31
C GLN A 198 -7.86 14.43 -16.66
N ALA A 199 -6.77 14.43 -17.43
CA ALA A 199 -6.75 13.74 -18.72
C ALA A 199 -6.97 12.22 -18.58
N ALA A 200 -6.34 11.58 -17.57
CA ALA A 200 -6.54 10.16 -17.31
C ALA A 200 -7.98 9.80 -16.91
N ALA A 201 -8.68 10.71 -16.24
CA ALA A 201 -10.05 10.50 -15.80
C ALA A 201 -11.11 10.82 -16.87
N THR A 202 -10.83 11.77 -17.79
CA THR A 202 -11.85 12.27 -18.73
C THR A 202 -11.71 11.75 -20.15
N ASN A 203 -10.50 11.41 -20.59
CA ASN A 203 -10.24 11.13 -22.00
C ASN A 203 -10.37 9.64 -22.30
N LEU A 204 -10.81 9.33 -23.53
CA LEU A 204 -10.66 7.97 -24.05
C LEU A 204 -9.19 7.63 -24.21
N PHE A 205 -8.84 6.34 -24.20
CA PHE A 205 -7.45 5.90 -24.23
C PHE A 205 -6.61 6.52 -25.37
N ALA A 206 -7.15 6.59 -26.59
CA ALA A 206 -6.45 7.21 -27.73
C ALA A 206 -6.15 8.71 -27.50
N GLU A 207 -7.14 9.46 -27.02
CA GLU A 207 -7.00 10.89 -26.68
C GLU A 207 -6.05 11.10 -25.49
N PHE A 208 -6.09 10.19 -24.52
CA PHE A 208 -5.16 10.18 -23.40
C PHE A 208 -3.71 9.99 -23.88
N MET A 209 -3.46 9.08 -24.84
CA MET A 209 -2.10 8.85 -25.36
C MET A 209 -1.55 10.04 -26.16
N GLU A 210 -2.41 10.76 -26.89
CA GLU A 210 -2.02 12.03 -27.53
C GLU A 210 -1.67 13.10 -26.49
N PHE A 211 -2.52 13.24 -25.46
CA PHE A 211 -2.24 14.13 -24.33
C PHE A 211 -0.95 13.73 -23.60
N HIS A 212 -0.74 12.45 -23.35
CA HIS A 212 0.42 11.89 -22.65
C HIS A 212 1.72 12.25 -23.37
N THR A 213 1.74 12.13 -24.70
CA THR A 213 2.88 12.54 -25.52
C THR A 213 3.22 14.03 -25.35
N LYS A 214 2.20 14.90 -25.31
CA LYS A 214 2.40 16.32 -25.08
C LYS A 214 2.86 16.61 -23.65
N TRP A 215 2.19 16.02 -22.66
CA TRP A 215 2.51 16.18 -21.24
C TRP A 215 3.96 15.79 -20.94
N ARG A 216 4.46 14.71 -21.56
CA ARG A 216 5.86 14.28 -21.42
C ARG A 216 6.84 15.27 -22.00
N ARG A 217 6.53 15.86 -23.16
CA ARG A 217 7.35 16.92 -23.75
C ARG A 217 7.39 18.15 -22.86
N ASP A 218 6.26 18.52 -22.27
CA ASP A 218 6.17 19.65 -21.33
C ASP A 218 7.02 19.37 -20.06
N LEU A 219 7.00 18.12 -19.57
CA LEU A 219 7.85 17.68 -18.46
C LEU A 219 9.34 17.72 -18.82
N PHE A 220 9.71 17.23 -20.02
CA PHE A 220 11.08 17.30 -20.54
C PHE A 220 11.58 18.75 -20.60
N ASP A 221 10.82 19.63 -21.24
CA ASP A 221 11.17 21.05 -21.42
C ASP A 221 11.32 21.76 -20.07
N MET A 222 10.48 21.41 -19.10
CA MET A 222 10.57 21.95 -17.74
C MET A 222 11.83 21.45 -17.02
N LEU A 223 12.16 20.18 -17.12
CA LEU A 223 13.37 19.62 -16.50
C LEU A 223 14.64 20.22 -17.11
N GLU A 224 14.65 20.48 -18.41
CA GLU A 224 15.78 21.12 -19.09
C GLU A 224 15.97 22.59 -18.65
N ARG A 225 14.87 23.36 -18.60
CA ARG A 225 14.92 24.84 -18.46
C ARG A 225 14.74 25.35 -17.04
N ASP A 226 14.15 24.55 -16.15
CA ASP A 226 13.77 24.91 -14.77
C ASP A 226 13.16 26.33 -14.67
N PRO A 227 12.05 26.60 -15.39
CA PRO A 227 11.58 27.95 -15.67
C PRO A 227 11.14 28.75 -14.43
N GLN A 228 10.78 28.07 -13.34
CA GLN A 228 10.41 28.71 -12.07
C GLN A 228 11.51 28.57 -11.00
N HIS A 229 12.67 28.03 -11.37
CA HIS A 229 13.83 27.84 -10.50
C HIS A 229 13.54 26.99 -9.24
N HIS A 230 12.55 26.10 -9.29
CA HIS A 230 12.26 25.21 -8.17
C HIS A 230 13.32 24.10 -8.01
N LEU A 231 13.96 23.68 -9.11
CA LEU A 231 15.03 22.68 -9.10
C LEU A 231 16.40 23.31 -8.76
N GLY A 232 16.59 24.59 -9.09
CA GLY A 232 17.82 25.36 -8.89
C GLY A 232 18.82 25.20 -10.04
N GLN A 233 18.66 24.15 -10.86
CA GLN A 233 19.38 23.92 -12.11
C GLN A 233 18.62 22.91 -12.97
N GLY A 234 18.85 22.97 -14.29
CA GLY A 234 18.31 22.01 -15.25
C GLY A 234 18.81 20.58 -14.99
N GLN A 235 17.90 19.62 -15.13
CA GLN A 235 18.11 18.18 -14.92
C GLN A 235 18.22 17.46 -16.27
N TYR A 236 19.26 17.78 -17.05
CA TYR A 236 19.43 17.31 -18.43
C TYR A 236 19.46 15.78 -18.56
N GLU A 237 20.15 15.08 -17.66
CA GLU A 237 20.17 13.61 -17.69
C GLU A 237 18.79 13.02 -17.42
N LEU A 238 18.02 13.61 -16.51
CA LEU A 238 16.66 13.14 -16.23
C LEU A 238 15.73 13.42 -17.42
N ALA A 239 15.88 14.57 -18.08
CA ALA A 239 15.17 14.87 -19.31
C ALA A 239 15.51 13.86 -20.41
N ARG A 240 16.80 13.56 -20.62
CA ARG A 240 17.27 12.53 -21.56
C ARG A 240 16.67 11.16 -21.26
N VAL A 241 16.67 10.74 -20.00
CA VAL A 241 16.07 9.46 -19.57
C VAL A 241 14.59 9.39 -19.93
N ILE A 242 13.81 10.46 -19.73
CA ILE A 242 12.38 10.49 -20.11
C ILE A 242 12.21 10.32 -21.62
N ASP A 243 13.06 10.93 -22.44
CA ASP A 243 12.91 10.91 -23.89
C ASP A 243 13.43 9.62 -24.53
N GLU A 244 14.59 9.12 -24.07
CA GLU A 244 15.32 8.01 -24.70
C GLU A 244 15.08 6.64 -24.04
N GLU A 245 14.93 6.59 -22.72
CA GLU A 245 14.98 5.34 -21.94
C GLU A 245 13.60 4.95 -21.37
N CYS A 246 12.81 5.93 -20.93
CA CYS A 246 11.50 5.75 -20.30
C CYS A 246 10.40 6.30 -21.22
N THR A 247 10.33 5.78 -22.43
CA THR A 247 9.45 6.26 -23.51
C THR A 247 7.95 6.10 -23.26
N GLU A 248 7.55 5.47 -22.16
CA GLU A 248 6.16 5.30 -21.76
C GLU A 248 5.84 6.03 -20.46
N PHE A 249 6.79 6.74 -19.85
CA PHE A 249 6.60 7.37 -18.54
C PHE A 249 5.57 8.52 -18.55
N PRO A 250 4.62 8.60 -17.61
CA PRO A 250 4.28 7.56 -16.64
C PRO A 250 3.54 6.42 -17.33
N ASP A 251 3.89 5.17 -17.00
CA ASP A 251 3.25 3.97 -17.55
C ASP A 251 1.72 4.06 -17.32
N PRO A 252 0.90 4.09 -18.38
CA PRO A 252 -0.56 4.20 -18.26
C PRO A 252 -1.19 3.09 -17.42
N THR A 253 -0.59 1.89 -17.42
CA THR A 253 -1.03 0.74 -16.62
C THR A 253 -0.78 0.99 -15.14
N VAL A 254 0.42 1.46 -14.79
CA VAL A 254 0.74 1.81 -13.39
C VAL A 254 -0.14 2.96 -12.91
N LEU A 255 -0.35 3.97 -13.75
CA LEU A 255 -1.23 5.09 -13.43
C LEU A 255 -2.67 4.60 -13.17
N ALA A 256 -3.20 3.72 -14.03
CA ALA A 256 -4.52 3.14 -13.87
C ALA A 256 -4.65 2.33 -12.57
N THR A 257 -3.61 1.61 -12.14
CA THR A 257 -3.61 0.87 -10.86
C THR A 257 -3.94 1.77 -9.67
N TYR A 258 -3.43 3.00 -9.63
CA TYR A 258 -3.70 3.93 -8.53
C TYR A 258 -4.98 4.75 -8.71
N LEU A 259 -5.31 5.13 -9.95
CA LEU A 259 -6.49 5.96 -10.22
C LEU A 259 -7.80 5.16 -10.20
N LEU A 260 -7.75 3.91 -10.67
CA LEU A 260 -8.88 3.00 -10.81
C LEU A 260 -8.52 1.62 -10.25
N PRO A 261 -8.15 1.53 -8.96
CA PRO A 261 -7.79 0.24 -8.38
C PRO A 261 -8.98 -0.72 -8.40
N LEU A 262 -8.68 -1.99 -8.65
CA LEU A 262 -9.66 -3.06 -8.54
C LEU A 262 -9.97 -3.32 -7.05
N THR A 263 -11.16 -2.91 -6.62
CA THR A 263 -11.67 -3.03 -5.24
C THR A 263 -13.08 -3.60 -5.24
N SER A 264 -13.64 -3.91 -4.07
CA SER A 264 -15.04 -4.36 -3.94
C SER A 264 -16.07 -3.32 -4.38
N TRP A 265 -15.67 -2.05 -4.54
CA TRP A 265 -16.52 -0.97 -5.05
C TRP A 265 -16.40 -0.77 -6.57
N SER A 266 -15.48 -1.47 -7.23
CA SER A 266 -15.37 -1.45 -8.70
C SER A 266 -16.66 -1.98 -9.34
N ASP A 267 -16.96 -1.53 -10.57
CA ASP A 267 -18.11 -1.96 -11.38
C ASP A 267 -19.49 -1.85 -10.70
N GLY A 268 -19.69 -0.84 -9.85
CA GLY A 268 -20.95 -0.64 -9.12
C GLY A 268 -21.13 -1.58 -7.93
N GLY A 269 -20.02 -2.14 -7.45
CA GLY A 269 -19.97 -3.01 -6.28
C GLY A 269 -20.49 -2.36 -5.00
N GLN A 270 -20.64 -3.18 -3.98
CA GLN A 270 -21.14 -2.82 -2.65
C GLN A 270 -20.05 -3.15 -1.62
N PRO A 271 -20.06 -2.51 -0.44
CA PRO A 271 -19.13 -2.86 0.61
C PRO A 271 -19.19 -4.37 0.90
N PRO A 272 -18.05 -5.08 0.95
CA PRO A 272 -18.03 -6.54 1.06
C PRO A 272 -18.49 -7.01 2.45
N VAL A 273 -18.53 -6.10 3.42
CA VAL A 273 -19.09 -6.30 4.75
C VAL A 273 -20.01 -5.14 5.11
N THR A 274 -21.14 -5.44 5.75
CA THR A 274 -22.08 -4.41 6.22
C THR A 274 -21.52 -3.64 7.42
N GLU A 275 -20.82 -4.33 8.31
CA GLU A 275 -20.21 -3.74 9.49
C GLU A 275 -18.96 -4.52 9.90
N VAL A 276 -17.92 -3.80 10.32
CA VAL A 276 -16.75 -4.40 10.97
C VAL A 276 -17.07 -4.60 12.46
N MET A 277 -17.25 -5.85 12.84
CA MET A 277 -17.46 -6.29 14.21
C MET A 277 -16.53 -7.44 14.57
N SER A 278 -16.37 -7.66 15.88
CA SER A 278 -15.66 -8.80 16.43
C SER A 278 -16.58 -9.60 17.33
N CYS A 279 -16.37 -10.91 17.35
CA CYS A 279 -17.06 -11.85 18.20
C CYS A 279 -16.16 -12.28 19.36
N GLN A 280 -16.75 -12.96 20.35
CA GLN A 280 -15.97 -13.64 21.38
C GLN A 280 -15.14 -14.77 20.74
N PRO A 281 -13.89 -14.99 21.20
CA PRO A 281 -13.04 -16.04 20.66
C PRO A 281 -13.58 -17.44 21.04
N ASP A 282 -13.45 -18.39 20.12
CA ASP A 282 -13.76 -19.81 20.36
C ASP A 282 -12.54 -20.50 21.00
N LEU A 283 -12.53 -20.53 22.33
CA LEU A 283 -11.44 -21.12 23.10
C LEU A 283 -11.25 -22.62 22.83
N ALA A 284 -12.32 -23.35 22.50
CA ALA A 284 -12.25 -24.78 22.20
C ALA A 284 -11.59 -25.01 20.84
N ALA A 285 -11.98 -24.23 19.83
CA ALA A 285 -11.34 -24.26 18.51
C ALA A 285 -9.88 -23.79 18.57
N LEU A 286 -9.57 -22.73 19.33
CA LEU A 286 -8.20 -22.27 19.54
C LEU A 286 -7.34 -23.36 20.20
N SER A 287 -7.84 -24.02 21.24
CA SER A 287 -7.12 -25.12 21.90
C SER A 287 -6.83 -26.27 20.92
N ALA A 288 -7.83 -26.71 20.15
CA ALA A 288 -7.65 -27.77 19.17
C ALA A 288 -6.66 -27.38 18.05
N PHE A 289 -6.70 -26.13 17.61
CA PHE A 289 -5.77 -25.59 16.61
C PHE A 289 -4.34 -25.55 17.14
N CYS A 290 -4.12 -25.04 18.36
CA CYS A 290 -2.79 -24.97 18.96
C CYS A 290 -2.16 -26.36 19.13
N SER A 291 -2.92 -27.36 19.59
CA SER A 291 -2.41 -28.73 19.70
C SER A 291 -2.06 -29.35 18.35
N ARG A 292 -2.85 -29.08 17.31
CA ARG A 292 -2.61 -29.60 15.96
C ARG A 292 -1.44 -28.92 15.24
N THR A 293 -1.34 -27.59 15.35
CA THR A 293 -0.49 -26.76 14.49
C THR A 293 0.78 -26.28 15.19
N MET A 294 0.75 -26.09 16.51
CA MET A 294 1.87 -25.55 17.31
C MET A 294 2.46 -26.55 18.31
N GLY A 295 1.82 -27.71 18.49
CA GLY A 295 2.28 -28.77 19.40
C GLY A 295 2.11 -28.42 20.89
N TRP A 296 1.12 -27.59 21.22
CA TRP A 296 0.77 -27.22 22.60
C TRP A 296 -0.17 -28.24 23.26
#